data_AF-A0AAU3GBD5-F1
#
_entry.id   AF-A0AAU3GBD5-F1
#
_cell.length_a   1.000
_cell.length_b   1.000
_cell.length_c   1.000
_cell.angle_alpha   90.00
_cell.angle_beta   90.00
_cell.angle_gamma   90.00
#
_symmetry.space_group_name_H-M   'P 1'
#
loop_
_entity.id
_entity.type
_entity.pdbx_description
1 polymer ?
#
loop_
_entity_poly.entity_id
_entity_poly.type
_entity_poly.pdbx_seq_one_letter_code
_entity_poly.pdbx_strand_id
1 'polypeptide(L)'
;MRDDQVIPAPQTDDAAAPPMPVDPPARTGPALDGNPAVLVVEAVGRCLALAATWPAWDGRPIVTDGENVWTPGKAVRRIQDHLIDHLAEVEALLAGAPTNPGDWHGRAVTLGSDWARLTEPDLAEARSRWTRLGESYLHRYATAGEAAWDLPRDPNWTLRQIAEHVAGIAWYAEQVGDLRFGESAGVR
;
A
#
# COMPACT_ATOMS: atom_id res chain seq x y z
N MET A 1 -40.23 -56.51 -13.55
CA MET A 1 -40.35 -55.91 -14.90
C MET A 1 -41.08 -54.59 -14.71
N ARG A 2 -40.33 -53.49 -14.55
CA ARG A 2 -40.84 -52.14 -14.32
C ARG A 2 -39.92 -51.14 -15.02
N ASP A 3 -40.47 -50.60 -16.10
CA ASP A 3 -40.41 -49.24 -16.64
C ASP A 3 -39.07 -48.51 -16.74
N ASP A 4 -38.62 -48.39 -17.99
CA ASP A 4 -37.71 -47.39 -18.52
C ASP A 4 -38.27 -45.97 -18.26
N GLN A 5 -37.67 -45.25 -17.31
CA GLN A 5 -37.89 -43.81 -17.18
C GLN A 5 -36.99 -43.04 -18.14
N VAL A 6 -37.63 -42.52 -19.19
CA VAL A 6 -37.12 -41.49 -20.08
C VAL A 6 -36.81 -40.22 -19.27
N ILE A 7 -35.55 -39.79 -19.25
CA ILE A 7 -35.13 -38.50 -18.69
C ILE A 7 -35.50 -37.39 -19.70
N PRO A 8 -36.29 -36.36 -19.32
CA PRO A 8 -36.54 -35.23 -20.21
C PRO A 8 -35.35 -34.26 -20.20
N ALA A 9 -35.02 -33.71 -21.36
CA ALA A 9 -34.04 -32.64 -21.52
C ALA A 9 -34.51 -31.34 -20.81
N PRO A 10 -33.59 -30.51 -20.29
CA PRO A 10 -33.98 -29.24 -19.68
C PRO A 10 -34.54 -28.26 -20.73
N GLN A 11 -35.71 -27.72 -20.42
CA GLN A 11 -36.37 -26.65 -21.17
C GLN A 11 -35.56 -25.35 -21.05
N THR A 12 -35.27 -24.70 -22.18
CA THR A 12 -34.74 -23.32 -22.21
C THR A 12 -35.92 -22.35 -22.09
N ASP A 13 -36.16 -21.85 -20.88
CA ASP A 13 -37.06 -20.71 -20.68
C ASP A 13 -36.33 -19.42 -21.08
N ASP A 14 -36.78 -18.83 -22.18
CA ASP A 14 -36.37 -17.51 -22.67
C ASP A 14 -37.12 -16.44 -21.86
N ALA A 15 -36.69 -16.24 -20.61
CA ALA A 15 -37.19 -15.17 -19.76
C ALA A 15 -36.43 -13.87 -20.10
N ALA A 16 -37.12 -12.95 -20.78
CA ALA A 16 -36.61 -11.61 -21.07
C ALA A 16 -36.06 -10.94 -19.79
N ALA A 17 -34.80 -10.52 -19.84
CA ALA A 17 -34.13 -9.82 -18.76
C ALA A 17 -34.88 -8.53 -18.37
N PRO A 18 -34.97 -8.18 -17.07
CA PRO A 18 -35.59 -6.93 -16.65
C PRO A 18 -34.85 -5.73 -17.27
N PRO A 19 -35.55 -4.63 -17.60
CA PRO A 19 -34.90 -3.45 -18.15
C PRO A 19 -33.84 -2.94 -17.18
N MET A 20 -32.64 -2.70 -17.70
CA MET A 20 -31.51 -2.11 -16.98
C MET A 20 -31.97 -0.82 -16.29
N PRO A 21 -31.56 -0.58 -15.04
CA PRO A 21 -31.90 0.66 -14.35
C PRO A 21 -31.34 1.86 -15.11
N VAL A 22 -32.19 2.91 -15.15
CA VAL A 22 -31.89 4.27 -15.60
C VAL A 22 -30.52 4.75 -15.15
N ASP A 23 -29.83 5.52 -16.01
CA ASP A 23 -28.49 6.05 -15.76
C ASP A 23 -28.35 6.56 -14.31
N PRO A 24 -27.34 6.07 -13.55
CA PRO A 24 -27.06 6.64 -12.25
C PRO A 24 -26.74 8.14 -12.42
N PRO A 25 -27.05 8.99 -11.42
CA PRO A 25 -26.63 10.39 -11.47
C PRO A 25 -25.14 10.44 -11.76
N ALA A 26 -24.74 11.39 -12.60
CA ALA A 26 -23.33 11.60 -12.96
C ALA A 26 -22.50 11.55 -11.67
N ARG A 27 -21.65 10.52 -11.53
CA ARG A 27 -20.62 10.51 -10.51
C ARG A 27 -19.72 11.68 -10.84
N THR A 28 -19.91 12.81 -10.15
CA THR A 28 -18.82 13.75 -9.91
C THR A 28 -17.72 12.90 -9.30
N GLY A 29 -16.71 12.56 -10.11
CA GLY A 29 -15.54 11.87 -9.62
C GLY A 29 -15.00 12.64 -8.41
N PRO A 30 -14.49 11.94 -7.39
CA PRO A 30 -13.89 12.61 -6.25
C PRO A 30 -12.87 13.63 -6.76
N ALA A 31 -12.88 14.84 -6.21
CA ALA A 31 -11.86 15.84 -6.52
C ALA A 31 -10.49 15.22 -6.21
N LEU A 32 -9.72 14.92 -7.26
CA LEU A 32 -8.31 14.55 -7.12
C LEU A 32 -7.51 15.76 -6.62
N ASP A 33 -7.95 16.96 -7.00
CA ASP A 33 -7.39 18.23 -6.57
C ASP A 33 -7.55 18.39 -5.05
N GLY A 34 -6.43 18.45 -4.33
CA GLY A 34 -6.40 18.65 -2.88
C GLY A 34 -6.54 17.39 -2.03
N ASN A 35 -6.70 16.20 -2.62
CA ASN A 35 -6.75 14.93 -1.89
C ASN A 35 -5.41 14.65 -1.19
N PRO A 36 -5.35 14.59 0.16
CA PRO A 36 -4.11 14.37 0.90
C PRO A 36 -3.38 13.09 0.51
N ALA A 37 -4.10 12.04 0.11
CA ALA A 37 -3.53 10.75 -0.26
C ALA A 37 -2.68 10.79 -1.54
N VAL A 38 -2.71 11.88 -2.31
CA VAL A 38 -1.75 12.10 -3.42
C VAL A 38 -0.31 12.04 -2.91
N LEU A 39 -0.04 12.55 -1.70
CA LEU A 39 1.29 12.49 -1.07
C LEU A 39 1.78 11.05 -0.88
N VAL A 40 0.87 10.12 -0.55
CA VAL A 40 1.20 8.70 -0.37
C VAL A 40 1.57 8.07 -1.70
N VAL A 41 0.84 8.38 -2.78
CA VAL A 41 1.13 7.89 -4.13
C VAL A 41 2.49 8.39 -4.61
N GLU A 42 2.79 9.68 -4.41
CA GLU A 42 4.08 10.28 -4.75
C GLU A 42 5.23 9.64 -3.96
N ALA A 43 5.05 9.43 -2.65
CA ALA A 43 6.03 8.77 -1.81
C ALA A 43 6.29 7.32 -2.25
N VAL A 44 5.25 6.56 -2.61
CA VAL A 44 5.39 5.22 -3.21
C VAL A 44 6.21 5.29 -4.51
N GLY A 45 5.93 6.26 -5.38
CA GLY A 45 6.70 6.46 -6.60
C GLY A 45 8.19 6.68 -6.33
N ARG A 46 8.51 7.51 -5.32
CA ARG A 46 9.89 7.76 -4.89
C ARG A 46 10.55 6.49 -4.32
N CYS A 47 9.85 5.75 -3.48
CA CYS A 47 10.33 4.48 -2.94
C CYS A 47 10.66 3.48 -4.06
N LEU A 48 9.79 3.35 -5.06
CA LEU A 48 10.01 2.46 -6.21
C LEU A 48 11.17 2.90 -7.10
N ALA A 49 11.38 4.21 -7.25
CA ALA A 49 12.52 4.74 -7.99
C ALA A 49 13.85 4.36 -7.33
N LEU A 50 13.95 4.49 -6.00
CA LEU A 50 15.13 4.06 -5.24
C LEU A 50 15.27 2.53 -5.25
N ALA A 51 14.18 1.80 -4.98
CA ALA A 51 14.17 0.34 -4.95
C ALA A 51 14.62 -0.30 -6.25
N ALA A 52 14.44 0.39 -7.39
CA ALA A 52 14.92 -0.07 -8.68
C ALA A 52 16.46 -0.23 -8.76
N THR A 53 17.19 0.40 -7.85
CA THR A 53 18.66 0.37 -7.80
C THR A 53 19.17 -0.71 -6.84
N TRP A 54 18.32 -1.18 -5.93
CA TRP A 54 18.71 -2.06 -4.83
C TRP A 54 19.17 -3.49 -5.20
N PRO A 55 18.86 -4.06 -6.38
CA PRO A 55 19.50 -5.31 -6.82
C PRO A 55 21.04 -5.24 -6.92
N ALA A 56 21.62 -4.03 -6.93
CA ALA A 56 23.05 -3.77 -6.90
C ALA A 56 23.68 -3.87 -5.49
N TRP A 57 22.88 -4.05 -4.44
CA TRP A 57 23.39 -4.17 -3.07
C TRP A 57 24.39 -5.32 -2.92
N ASP A 58 25.52 -5.03 -2.27
CA ASP A 58 26.66 -5.92 -2.12
C ASP A 58 26.60 -6.80 -0.84
N GLY A 59 25.50 -6.71 -0.10
CA GLY A 59 25.28 -7.45 1.14
C GLY A 59 25.87 -6.80 2.39
N ARG A 60 26.52 -5.63 2.28
CA ARG A 60 27.05 -4.92 3.46
C ARG A 60 25.97 -4.09 4.16
N PRO A 61 26.01 -3.97 5.49
CA PRO A 61 25.07 -3.13 6.22
C PRO A 61 25.21 -1.65 5.81
N ILE A 62 24.08 -0.97 5.69
CA ILE A 62 24.02 0.48 5.50
C ILE A 62 23.64 1.11 6.85
N VAL A 63 24.43 2.06 7.34
CA VAL A 63 24.21 2.72 8.63
C VAL A 63 24.15 4.22 8.41
N THR A 64 22.94 4.73 8.26
CA THR A 64 22.66 6.11 7.81
C THR A 64 21.99 6.99 8.87
N ASP A 65 21.43 6.40 9.93
CA ASP A 65 20.82 7.11 11.07
C ASP A 65 21.55 6.87 12.41
N GLY A 66 22.81 6.42 12.35
CA GLY A 66 23.69 6.24 13.51
C GLY A 66 23.35 5.06 14.43
N GLU A 67 22.13 4.53 14.38
CA GLU A 67 21.65 3.49 15.30
C GLU A 67 21.11 2.24 14.60
N ASN A 68 20.49 2.37 13.41
CA ASN A 68 19.89 1.24 12.73
C ASN A 68 20.76 0.75 11.57
N VAL A 69 20.84 -0.58 11.48
CA VAL A 69 21.27 -1.26 10.25
C VAL A 69 20.11 -1.27 9.26
N TRP A 70 20.41 -0.84 8.05
CA TRP A 70 19.54 -0.85 6.89
C TRP A 70 20.05 -1.82 5.83
N THR A 71 19.10 -2.48 5.20
CA THR A 71 19.27 -3.34 4.03
C THR A 71 18.11 -3.06 3.08
N PRO A 72 18.22 -3.36 1.78
CA PRO A 72 17.08 -3.33 0.88
C PRO A 72 15.87 -4.13 1.40
N GLY A 73 16.10 -5.34 1.91
CA GLY A 73 15.04 -6.19 2.43
C GLY A 73 14.31 -5.55 3.61
N LYS A 74 15.05 -4.95 4.56
CA LYS A 74 14.45 -4.22 5.68
C LYS A 74 13.64 -3.02 5.21
N ALA A 75 14.18 -2.23 4.26
CA ALA A 75 13.48 -1.08 3.73
C ALA A 75 12.18 -1.48 3.00
N VAL A 76 12.23 -2.52 2.16
CA VAL A 76 11.04 -3.08 1.49
C VAL A 76 9.97 -3.46 2.52
N ARG A 77 10.34 -4.24 3.53
CA ARG A 77 9.43 -4.65 4.60
C ARG A 77 8.86 -3.45 5.35
N ARG A 78 9.69 -2.48 5.74
CA ARG A 78 9.25 -1.29 6.48
C ARG A 78 8.30 -0.40 5.71
N ILE A 79 8.55 -0.20 4.42
CA ILE A 79 7.66 0.55 3.54
C ILE A 79 6.30 -0.15 3.47
N GLN A 80 6.30 -1.47 3.26
CA GLN A 80 5.06 -2.23 3.16
C GLN A 80 4.29 -2.30 4.48
N ASP A 81 4.97 -2.60 5.59
CA ASP A 81 4.39 -2.60 6.94
C ASP A 81 3.69 -1.26 7.20
N HIS A 82 4.39 -0.14 7.00
CA HIS A 82 3.86 1.19 7.30
C HIS A 82 2.66 1.58 6.43
N LEU A 83 2.66 1.18 5.14
CA LEU A 83 1.50 1.33 4.26
C LEU A 83 0.30 0.49 4.71
N ILE A 84 0.52 -0.70 5.28
CA ILE A 84 -0.58 -1.57 5.73
C ILE A 84 -1.11 -1.08 7.07
N ASP A 85 -0.23 -0.79 8.02
CA ASP A 85 -0.56 -0.39 9.39
C ASP A 85 -1.48 0.84 9.38
N HIS A 86 -1.10 1.88 8.63
CA HIS A 86 -1.91 3.11 8.57
C HIS A 86 -3.11 3.01 7.63
N LEU A 87 -3.12 2.08 6.66
CA LEU A 87 -4.33 1.81 5.90
C LEU A 87 -5.38 1.18 6.83
N ALA A 88 -4.97 0.23 7.69
CA ALA A 88 -5.83 -0.34 8.71
C ALA A 88 -6.32 0.72 9.72
N GLU A 89 -5.47 1.66 10.11
CA GLU A 89 -5.88 2.82 10.93
C GLU A 89 -6.98 3.65 10.23
N VAL A 90 -6.78 4.01 8.96
CA VAL A 90 -7.77 4.74 8.15
C VAL A 90 -9.09 3.98 8.07
N GLU A 91 -9.05 2.67 7.82
CA GLU A 91 -10.25 1.83 7.77
C GLU A 91 -11.02 1.84 9.10
N ALA A 92 -10.32 1.69 10.23
CA ALA A 92 -10.94 1.72 11.55
C ALA A 92 -11.61 3.07 11.82
N LEU A 93 -10.90 4.18 11.55
CA LEU A 93 -11.43 5.53 11.76
C LEU A 93 -12.65 5.82 10.88
N LEU A 94 -12.65 5.39 9.62
CA LEU A 94 -13.77 5.56 8.71
C LEU A 94 -14.98 4.69 9.08
N ALA A 95 -14.75 3.53 9.71
CA ALA A 95 -15.80 2.66 10.23
C ALA A 95 -16.33 3.09 11.62
N GLY A 96 -15.74 4.10 12.25
CA GLY A 96 -16.06 4.50 13.63
C GLY A 96 -15.62 3.46 14.68
N ALA A 97 -14.65 2.61 14.34
CA ALA A 97 -14.10 1.59 15.23
C ALA A 97 -12.83 2.09 15.94
N PRO A 98 -12.47 1.49 17.10
CA PRO A 98 -11.16 1.75 17.72
C PRO A 98 -10.00 1.36 16.80
N THR A 99 -8.94 2.15 16.81
CA THR A 99 -7.68 1.84 16.11
C THR A 99 -6.92 0.75 16.86
N ASN A 100 -6.14 -0.05 16.13
CA ASN A 100 -5.22 -1.04 16.71
C ASN A 100 -3.79 -0.52 16.57
N PRO A 101 -3.11 -0.10 17.65
CA PRO A 101 -1.79 0.52 17.56
C PRO A 101 -0.67 -0.46 17.18
N GLY A 102 -0.86 -1.77 17.40
CA GLY A 102 0.17 -2.79 17.20
C GLY A 102 1.37 -2.66 18.14
N ASP A 103 1.94 -3.79 18.57
CA ASP A 103 3.14 -3.80 19.43
C ASP A 103 4.45 -3.96 18.63
N TRP A 104 4.35 -4.08 17.31
CA TRP A 104 5.47 -4.39 16.44
C TRP A 104 6.31 -3.15 16.11
N HIS A 105 7.48 -3.03 16.75
CA HIS A 105 8.42 -1.93 16.53
C HIS A 105 9.40 -2.26 15.39
N GLY A 106 8.87 -2.46 14.18
CA GLY A 106 9.62 -3.02 13.06
C GLY A 106 10.89 -2.25 12.64
N ARG A 107 10.99 -0.95 12.95
CA ARG A 107 12.19 -0.13 12.67
C ARG A 107 13.41 -0.61 13.48
N ALA A 108 13.19 -0.94 14.76
CA ALA A 108 14.25 -1.29 15.70
C ALA A 108 14.83 -2.70 15.48
N VAL A 109 14.24 -3.48 14.58
CA VAL A 109 14.60 -4.88 14.34
C VAL A 109 15.05 -5.08 12.90
N THR A 110 16.14 -5.82 12.73
CA THR A 110 16.57 -6.38 11.44
C THR A 110 16.44 -7.90 11.51
N LEU A 111 15.53 -8.46 10.72
CA LEU A 111 15.24 -9.88 10.67
C LEU A 111 16.26 -10.63 9.81
N GLY A 112 16.35 -11.95 10.00
CA GLY A 112 17.20 -12.79 9.13
C GLY A 112 16.83 -12.68 7.65
N SER A 113 15.53 -12.56 7.34
CA SER A 113 15.02 -12.35 5.98
C SER A 113 15.45 -11.02 5.37
N ASP A 114 15.70 -9.99 6.18
CA ASP A 114 16.06 -8.66 5.68
C ASP A 114 17.45 -8.65 5.02
N TRP A 115 18.28 -9.66 5.30
CA TRP A 115 19.60 -9.82 4.72
C TRP A 115 19.59 -10.51 3.35
N ALA A 116 18.45 -11.01 2.90
CA ALA A 116 18.33 -11.56 1.56
C ALA A 116 18.60 -10.48 0.50
N ARG A 117 19.25 -10.87 -0.60
CA ARG A 117 19.44 -9.99 -1.75
C ARG A 117 18.07 -9.67 -2.36
N LEU A 118 17.80 -8.40 -2.64
CA LEU A 118 16.64 -8.00 -3.43
C LEU A 118 16.86 -8.40 -4.89
N THR A 119 15.92 -9.16 -5.45
CA THR A 119 15.95 -9.62 -6.84
C THR A 119 14.96 -8.85 -7.72
N GLU A 120 15.07 -9.02 -9.04
CA GLU A 120 14.09 -8.45 -9.98
C GLU A 120 12.64 -8.92 -9.71
N PRO A 121 12.38 -10.22 -9.41
CA PRO A 121 11.07 -10.66 -8.93
C PRO A 121 10.57 -9.92 -7.68
N ASP A 122 11.42 -9.70 -6.68
CA ASP A 122 11.03 -9.00 -5.45
C ASP A 122 10.66 -7.53 -5.75
N LEU A 123 11.42 -6.89 -6.64
CA LEU A 123 11.14 -5.54 -7.12
C LEU A 123 9.85 -5.46 -7.95
N ALA A 124 9.58 -6.47 -8.78
CA ALA A 124 8.32 -6.57 -9.52
C ALA A 124 7.13 -6.75 -8.57
N GLU A 125 7.29 -7.55 -7.51
CA GLU A 125 6.30 -7.65 -6.44
C GLU A 125 6.10 -6.31 -5.74
N ALA A 126 7.17 -5.62 -5.32
CA ALA A 126 7.09 -4.33 -4.68
C ALA A 126 6.34 -3.29 -5.54
N ARG A 127 6.66 -3.19 -6.85
CA ARG A 127 5.92 -2.34 -7.80
C ARG A 127 4.43 -2.70 -7.80
N SER A 128 4.12 -3.98 -7.93
CA SER A 128 2.75 -4.48 -7.98
C SER A 128 1.98 -4.14 -6.70
N ARG A 129 2.55 -4.40 -5.52
CA ARG A 129 1.87 -4.23 -4.23
C ARG A 129 1.78 -2.76 -3.82
N TRP A 130 2.89 -2.03 -3.85
CA TRP A 130 2.95 -0.68 -3.31
C TRP A 130 2.13 0.30 -4.15
N THR A 131 2.11 0.15 -5.47
CA THR A 131 1.24 0.97 -6.33
C THR A 131 -0.23 0.79 -5.94
N ARG A 132 -0.70 -0.46 -5.78
CA ARG A 132 -2.10 -0.72 -5.38
C ARG A 132 -2.41 -0.24 -3.97
N LEU A 133 -1.45 -0.32 -3.05
CA LEU A 133 -1.62 0.25 -1.70
C LEU A 133 -1.76 1.78 -1.79
N GLY A 134 -0.89 2.47 -2.53
CA GLY A 134 -1.01 3.91 -2.77
C GLY A 134 -2.36 4.30 -3.41
N GLU A 135 -2.79 3.57 -4.43
CA GLU A 135 -4.12 3.73 -5.04
C GLU A 135 -5.26 3.49 -4.03
N SER A 136 -5.11 2.52 -3.13
CA SER A 136 -6.11 2.26 -2.08
C SER A 136 -6.29 3.47 -1.17
N TYR A 137 -5.20 4.11 -0.73
CA TYR A 137 -5.31 5.37 0.03
C TYR A 137 -6.05 6.43 -0.78
N LEU A 138 -5.67 6.64 -2.04
CA LEU A 138 -6.30 7.63 -2.91
C LEU A 138 -7.81 7.41 -3.01
N HIS A 139 -8.25 6.16 -3.27
CA HIS A 139 -9.65 5.78 -3.37
C HIS A 139 -10.41 5.90 -2.05
N ARG A 140 -9.80 5.53 -0.92
CA ARG A 140 -10.44 5.62 0.39
C ARG A 140 -10.66 7.07 0.81
N TYR A 141 -9.69 7.95 0.57
CA TYR A 141 -9.81 9.38 0.89
C TYR A 141 -10.83 10.06 -0.02
N ALA A 142 -10.81 9.73 -1.31
CA ALA A 142 -11.82 10.13 -2.26
C ALA A 142 -13.24 9.72 -1.83
N THR A 143 -13.41 8.48 -1.37
CA THR A 143 -14.71 7.94 -0.93
C THR A 143 -15.19 8.59 0.38
N ALA A 144 -14.27 8.88 1.30
CA ALA A 144 -14.58 9.58 2.55
C ALA A 144 -15.04 11.03 2.32
N GLY A 145 -14.52 11.66 1.27
CA GLY A 145 -14.85 13.03 0.87
C GLY A 145 -14.12 14.10 1.67
N GLU A 146 -14.04 15.32 1.10
CA GLU A 146 -13.26 16.45 1.63
C GLU A 146 -13.57 16.79 3.09
N ALA A 147 -14.85 16.77 3.46
CA ALA A 147 -15.28 17.07 4.83
C ALA A 147 -14.70 16.10 5.88
N ALA A 148 -14.36 14.87 5.48
CA ALA A 148 -13.80 13.88 6.39
C ALA A 148 -12.29 14.04 6.59
N TRP A 149 -11.58 14.70 5.68
CA TRP A 149 -10.12 14.76 5.68
C TRP A 149 -9.55 15.47 6.90
N ASP A 150 -10.17 16.58 7.27
CA ASP A 150 -9.75 17.47 8.37
C ASP A 150 -10.66 17.38 9.61
N LEU A 151 -11.62 16.44 9.61
CA LEU A 151 -12.51 16.22 10.75
C LEU A 151 -11.67 15.78 11.99
N PRO A 152 -11.76 16.49 13.13
CA PRO A 152 -11.04 16.12 14.35
C PRO A 152 -11.46 14.74 14.88
N ARG A 153 -10.47 13.95 15.35
CA ARG A 153 -10.67 12.55 15.79
C ARG A 153 -9.98 12.23 17.12
N ASP A 154 -9.88 13.22 18.02
CA ASP A 154 -9.17 13.12 19.31
C ASP A 154 -9.50 11.80 20.05
N PRO A 155 -8.48 11.02 20.47
CA PRO A 155 -7.04 11.33 20.47
C PRO A 155 -6.30 11.00 19.16
N ASN A 156 -6.99 10.48 18.14
CA ASN A 156 -6.39 10.07 16.88
C ASN A 156 -6.17 11.26 15.92
N TRP A 157 -5.29 11.04 14.95
CA TRP A 157 -5.03 11.98 13.87
C TRP A 157 -6.22 12.13 12.92
N THR A 158 -6.28 13.29 12.25
CA THR A 158 -7.11 13.48 11.07
C THR A 158 -6.60 12.62 9.91
N LEU A 159 -7.44 12.36 8.90
CA LEU A 159 -6.97 11.60 7.73
C LEU A 159 -5.85 12.35 7.01
N ARG A 160 -5.92 13.69 6.90
CA ARG A 160 -4.83 14.49 6.31
C ARG A 160 -3.50 14.23 7.02
N GLN A 161 -3.48 14.30 8.34
CA GLN A 161 -2.27 14.05 9.14
C GLN A 161 -1.76 12.61 8.96
N ILE A 162 -2.65 11.62 8.84
CA ILE A 162 -2.25 10.24 8.54
C ILE A 162 -1.61 10.15 7.16
N ALA A 163 -2.19 10.76 6.12
CA ALA A 163 -1.58 10.75 4.78
C ALA A 163 -0.20 11.42 4.75
N GLU A 164 -0.04 12.55 5.43
CA GLU A 164 1.25 13.23 5.59
C GLU A 164 2.27 12.35 6.33
N HIS A 165 1.85 11.68 7.40
CA HIS A 165 2.70 10.76 8.14
C HIS A 165 3.13 9.57 7.29
N VAL A 166 2.19 8.94 6.59
CA VAL A 166 2.43 7.78 5.72
C VAL A 166 3.34 8.15 4.55
N ALA A 167 3.25 9.36 4.00
CA ALA A 167 4.18 9.82 2.97
C ALA A 167 5.65 9.82 3.45
N GLY A 168 5.88 9.79 4.77
CA GLY A 168 7.16 9.56 5.41
C GLY A 168 7.83 8.21 5.08
N ILE A 169 7.16 7.26 4.41
CA ILE A 169 7.81 6.02 3.91
C ILE A 169 9.02 6.28 3.02
N ALA A 170 9.07 7.43 2.33
CA ALA A 170 10.22 7.83 1.52
C ALA A 170 11.51 7.84 2.34
N TRP A 171 11.42 8.19 3.63
CA TRP A 171 12.54 8.14 4.55
C TRP A 171 13.17 6.74 4.62
N TYR A 172 12.37 5.67 4.71
CA TYR A 172 12.91 4.30 4.73
C TYR A 172 13.68 3.94 3.47
N ALA A 173 13.22 4.41 2.31
CA ALA A 173 13.93 4.21 1.05
C ALA A 173 15.22 5.03 0.99
N GLU A 174 15.21 6.26 1.50
CA GLU A 174 16.38 7.14 1.61
C GLU A 174 17.48 6.54 2.50
N GLN A 175 17.12 5.79 3.54
CA GLN A 175 18.11 5.13 4.40
C GLN A 175 18.98 4.11 3.64
N VAL A 176 18.47 3.55 2.54
CA VAL A 176 19.23 2.67 1.63
C VAL A 176 19.86 3.47 0.49
N GLY A 177 19.12 4.43 -0.07
CA GLY A 177 19.59 5.33 -1.11
C GLY A 177 19.63 4.71 -2.52
N ASP A 178 20.30 5.42 -3.44
CA ASP A 178 20.60 4.99 -4.81
C ASP A 178 21.84 4.09 -4.80
N LEU A 179 21.67 2.81 -5.15
CA LEU A 179 22.75 1.83 -5.16
C LEU A 179 23.25 1.57 -6.58
N ARG A 180 24.57 1.66 -6.76
CA ARG A 180 25.24 1.28 -8.01
C ARG A 180 26.21 0.15 -7.76
N PHE A 181 26.35 -0.73 -8.75
CA PHE A 181 27.29 -1.85 -8.67
C PHE A 181 28.70 -1.35 -8.39
N GLY A 182 29.30 -1.83 -7.30
CA GLY A 182 30.65 -1.44 -6.88
C GLY A 182 30.76 -0.12 -6.10
N GLU A 183 29.67 0.65 -5.97
CA GLU A 183 29.67 1.95 -5.26
C GLU A 183 28.91 1.90 -3.92
N SER A 184 28.27 0.78 -3.57
CA SER A 184 27.51 0.62 -2.31
C SER A 184 28.34 0.88 -1.04
N ALA A 185 29.67 0.90 -1.15
CA ALA A 185 30.61 1.21 -0.08
C ALA A 185 30.92 2.72 0.10
N GLY A 186 30.27 3.60 -0.67
CA GLY A 186 30.62 5.02 -0.79
C GLY A 186 29.87 6.01 0.11
N VAL A 187 28.78 5.61 0.78
CA VAL A 187 28.13 6.48 1.77
C VAL A 187 28.97 6.40 3.06
N ARG A 188 29.95 7.31 3.17
CA ARG A 188 30.74 7.59 4.37
C ARG A 188 30.39 8.96 4.91
#